data_AF-A0A1X2IR10-F1
#
_entry.id   AF-A0A1X2IR10-F1
#
_cell.length_a   1.000
_cell.length_b   1.000
_cell.length_c   1.000
_cell.angle_alpha   90.00
_cell.angle_beta   90.00
_cell.angle_gamma   90.00
#
_symmetry.space_group_name_H-M   'P 1'
#
loop_
_entity.id
_entity.type
_entity.pdbx_description
1 polymer ?
#
loop_
_entity_poly.entity_id
_entity_poly.type
_entity_poly.pdbx_seq_one_letter_code
_entity_poly.pdbx_strand_id
1 'polypeptide(L)'
;MKVIFAESGQGAIIDNESCPTLSSLKHYLNTTTNIPIDQQILLTSSGTQLKDANYSPTHSTEIFILFNRQHLERNTATGGDNNSSNHQEPNQWFKSLVESQILAPAGSEQLDQLHTSFTTLVNEYTVERTQPHSQKWSHLNYTEFYQRFIKAIQQSVQEVANLASQHGIMADTLTQELKMQATALNAALSNLDNHIKTTYDHQNKFDRIAKRELGKHTRWTRLVDNDLSFMHQIKLHSEIQTQIDIRPGAYLIDCFSLAPWDSAKTRLQKEYDRLQRKTNQVHERMDTIYQQSTNTNVQRTGSDAVVNKWCW
;
A
#
# COMPACT_ATOMS: atom_id res chain seq x y z
N MET A 1 6.13 -23.16 8.79
CA MET A 1 5.59 -22.03 8.00
C MET A 1 6.50 -20.82 8.18
N LYS A 2 6.61 -19.93 7.18
CA LYS A 2 7.43 -18.71 7.28
C LYS A 2 6.54 -17.47 7.22
N VAL A 3 6.76 -16.51 8.11
CA VAL A 3 6.10 -15.20 8.07
C VAL A 3 7.15 -14.12 7.82
N ILE A 4 6.89 -13.23 6.87
CA ILE A 4 7.71 -12.06 6.53
C ILE A 4 6.99 -10.83 7.07
N PHE A 5 7.70 -9.96 7.77
CA PHE A 5 7.21 -8.65 8.17
C PHE A 5 7.48 -7.67 7.03
N ALA A 6 6.43 -7.12 6.43
CA ALA A 6 6.54 -6.32 5.23
C ALA A 6 7.38 -5.05 5.44
N GLU A 7 7.34 -4.49 6.64
CA GLU A 7 7.99 -3.23 6.98
C GLU A 7 9.50 -3.38 7.19
N SER A 8 9.95 -4.47 7.83
CA SER A 8 11.36 -4.70 8.13
C SER A 8 12.04 -5.69 7.19
N GLY A 9 11.29 -6.44 6.39
CA GLY A 9 11.83 -7.55 5.58
C GLY A 9 12.30 -8.75 6.42
N GLN A 10 12.19 -8.68 7.74
CA GLN A 10 12.57 -9.77 8.64
C GLN A 10 11.56 -10.91 8.55
N GLY A 11 12.01 -12.12 8.86
CA GLY A 11 11.19 -13.32 8.81
C GLY A 11 11.23 -14.12 10.10
N ALA A 12 10.07 -14.65 10.49
CA ALA A 12 9.94 -15.63 11.56
C ALA A 12 9.58 -17.00 10.98
N ILE A 13 10.26 -18.05 11.45
CA ILE A 13 9.85 -19.44 11.19
C ILE A 13 8.92 -19.84 12.34
N ILE A 14 7.70 -20.20 11.99
CA ILE A 14 6.66 -20.60 12.93
C ILE A 14 6.42 -22.09 12.75
N ASP A 15 6.41 -22.81 13.86
CA ASP A 15 6.06 -24.22 13.89
C ASP A 15 4.55 -24.38 13.61
N ASN A 16 4.23 -25.25 12.65
CA ASN A 16 2.86 -25.45 12.19
C ASN A 16 1.98 -26.04 13.29
N GLU A 17 2.55 -26.85 14.19
CA GLU A 17 1.80 -27.46 15.31
C GLU A 17 1.40 -26.43 16.37
N SER A 18 2.17 -25.34 16.50
CA SER A 18 1.92 -24.28 17.49
C SER A 18 0.73 -23.37 17.11
N CYS A 19 0.37 -23.33 15.83
CA CYS A 19 -0.63 -22.42 15.27
C CYS A 19 -1.62 -23.19 14.37
N PRO A 20 -2.52 -24.03 14.92
CA PRO A 20 -3.45 -24.82 14.10
C PRO A 20 -4.55 -23.99 13.42
N THR A 21 -4.79 -22.76 13.89
CA THR A 21 -5.82 -21.85 13.37
C THR A 21 -5.24 -20.49 13.01
N LEU A 22 -5.92 -19.75 12.13
CA LEU A 22 -5.55 -18.37 11.80
C LEU A 22 -5.61 -17.48 13.04
N SER A 23 -6.55 -17.73 13.95
CA SER A 23 -6.66 -17.00 15.22
C SER A 23 -5.45 -17.24 16.12
N SER A 24 -5.00 -18.49 16.28
CA SER A 24 -3.77 -18.80 17.03
C SER A 24 -2.54 -18.16 16.40
N LEU A 25 -2.45 -18.15 15.07
CA LEU A 25 -1.36 -17.47 14.35
C LEU A 25 -1.36 -15.96 14.64
N LYS A 26 -2.52 -15.30 14.55
CA LYS A 26 -2.60 -13.85 14.82
C LYS A 26 -2.26 -13.50 16.26
N HIS A 27 -2.66 -14.33 17.22
CA HIS A 27 -2.26 -14.17 18.63
C HIS A 27 -0.76 -14.35 18.84
N TYR A 28 -0.16 -15.37 18.21
CA TYR A 28 1.28 -15.58 18.24
C TYR A 28 2.03 -14.37 17.67
N LEU A 29 1.58 -13.87 16.53
CA LEU A 29 2.16 -12.68 15.90
C LEU A 29 2.00 -11.45 16.77
N ASN A 30 0.84 -11.21 17.37
CA ASN A 30 0.63 -10.09 18.29
C ASN A 30 1.63 -10.14 19.46
N THR A 31 1.83 -11.32 20.05
CA THR A 31 2.78 -11.51 21.15
C THR A 31 4.23 -11.28 20.73
N THR A 32 4.56 -11.63 19.49
CA THR A 32 5.94 -11.57 18.97
C THR A 32 6.31 -10.21 18.39
N THR A 33 5.37 -9.54 17.71
CA THR A 33 5.61 -8.29 16.97
C THR A 33 4.97 -7.07 17.62
N ASN A 34 4.13 -7.27 18.64
CA ASN A 34 3.33 -6.23 19.29
C ASN A 34 2.37 -5.51 18.31
N ILE A 35 2.01 -6.15 17.19
CA ILE A 35 1.02 -5.63 16.24
C ILE A 35 -0.37 -6.17 16.66
N PRO A 36 -1.33 -5.29 17.02
CA PRO A 36 -2.69 -5.69 17.38
C PRO A 36 -3.38 -6.51 16.29
N ILE A 37 -4.15 -7.53 16.68
CA ILE A 37 -4.80 -8.49 15.77
C ILE A 37 -5.67 -7.83 14.71
N ASP A 38 -6.35 -6.74 15.05
CA ASP A 38 -7.19 -5.92 14.18
C ASP A 38 -6.38 -5.10 13.15
N GLN A 39 -5.11 -4.85 13.44
CA GLN A 39 -4.17 -4.16 12.56
C GLN A 39 -3.34 -5.13 11.70
N GLN A 40 -3.42 -6.44 11.94
CA GLN A 40 -2.69 -7.43 11.15
C GLN A 40 -3.38 -7.75 9.83
N ILE A 41 -2.72 -7.45 8.71
CA ILE A 41 -3.10 -7.90 7.38
C ILE A 41 -2.14 -9.00 6.95
N LEU A 42 -2.66 -10.21 6.78
CA LEU A 42 -1.87 -11.35 6.35
C LEU A 42 -2.19 -11.67 4.89
N LEU A 43 -1.15 -11.69 4.05
CA LEU A 43 -1.21 -12.11 2.66
C LEU A 43 -0.38 -13.37 2.44
N THR A 44 -0.80 -14.22 1.50
CA THR A 44 0.08 -15.23 0.92
C THR A 44 1.12 -14.57 0.02
N SER A 45 2.19 -15.29 -0.33
CA SER A 45 3.16 -14.84 -1.34
C SER A 45 2.52 -14.53 -2.71
N SER A 46 1.36 -15.13 -3.01
CA SER A 46 0.55 -14.84 -4.20
C SER A 46 -0.37 -13.62 -4.06
N GLY A 47 -0.31 -12.88 -2.95
CA GLY A 47 -1.16 -11.71 -2.71
C GLY A 47 -2.60 -12.06 -2.34
N THR A 48 -2.91 -13.29 -1.94
CA THR A 48 -4.25 -13.64 -1.45
C THR A 48 -4.34 -13.29 0.03
N GLN A 49 -5.36 -12.52 0.42
CA GLN A 49 -5.57 -12.22 1.83
C GLN A 49 -6.03 -13.47 2.58
N LEU A 50 -5.37 -13.76 3.70
CA LEU A 50 -5.70 -14.87 4.58
C LEU A 50 -6.99 -14.60 5.34
N LYS A 51 -7.86 -15.62 5.33
CA LYS A 51 -9.14 -15.72 6.01
C LYS A 51 -9.24 -17.13 6.61
N ASP A 52 -10.12 -17.34 7.59
CA ASP A 52 -10.26 -18.65 8.23
C ASP A 52 -10.56 -19.77 7.21
N ALA A 53 -11.28 -19.45 6.13
CA ALA A 53 -11.66 -20.39 5.09
C ALA A 53 -10.50 -20.85 4.17
N ASN A 54 -9.39 -20.12 4.10
CA ASN A 54 -8.25 -20.44 3.23
C ASN A 54 -6.94 -20.66 4.00
N TYR A 55 -6.99 -20.63 5.33
CA TYR A 55 -5.84 -20.94 6.17
C TYR A 55 -5.69 -22.45 6.34
N SER A 56 -4.54 -22.99 5.97
CA SER A 56 -4.20 -24.40 6.21
C SER A 56 -2.78 -24.54 6.77
N PRO A 57 -2.62 -24.92 8.04
CA PRO A 57 -1.30 -25.02 8.68
C PRO A 57 -0.45 -26.18 8.14
N THR A 58 -0.99 -27.06 7.30
CA THR A 58 -0.30 -28.28 6.81
C THR A 58 0.73 -28.02 5.71
N HIS A 59 0.76 -26.83 5.10
CA HIS A 59 1.71 -26.52 4.03
C HIS A 59 2.99 -25.93 4.62
N SER A 60 4.00 -26.79 4.89
CA SER A 60 5.27 -26.36 5.52
C SER A 60 6.05 -25.32 4.71
N THR A 61 5.76 -25.18 3.41
CA THR A 61 6.42 -24.29 2.46
C THR A 61 5.74 -22.94 2.29
N GLU A 62 4.58 -22.70 2.92
CA GLU A 62 3.87 -21.43 2.73
C GLU A 62 4.60 -20.27 3.41
N ILE A 63 4.74 -19.20 2.63
CA ILE A 63 5.26 -17.91 3.05
C ILE A 63 4.08 -16.96 3.17
N PHE A 64 3.87 -16.46 4.38
CA PHE A 64 2.92 -15.40 4.66
C PHE A 64 3.64 -14.08 4.86
N ILE A 65 2.96 -13.00 4.51
CA ILE A 65 3.46 -11.64 4.60
C ILE A 65 2.50 -10.89 5.51
N LEU A 66 3.03 -10.38 6.62
CA LEU A 66 2.32 -9.58 7.58
C LEU A 66 2.57 -8.10 7.27
N PHE A 67 1.49 -7.36 7.11
CA PHE A 67 1.48 -5.89 7.07
C PHE A 67 0.81 -5.36 8.33
N ASN A 68 1.35 -4.27 8.86
CA ASN A 68 0.69 -3.47 9.86
C ASN A 68 -0.19 -2.40 9.18
N ARG A 69 -1.50 -2.56 9.35
CA ARG A 69 -2.52 -1.67 8.80
C ARG A 69 -2.33 -0.21 9.22
N GLN A 70 -1.78 0.04 10.41
CA GLN A 70 -1.53 1.41 10.90
C GLN A 70 -0.63 2.21 9.96
N HIS A 71 0.31 1.56 9.26
CA HIS A 71 1.18 2.24 8.29
C HIS A 71 0.50 2.49 6.93
N LEU A 72 -0.60 1.79 6.64
CA LEU A 72 -1.35 1.89 5.39
C LEU A 72 -2.50 2.90 5.49
N GLU A 73 -3.03 3.11 6.69
CA GLU A 73 -4.05 4.12 6.94
C GLU A 73 -3.41 5.51 6.96
N ARG A 74 -3.64 6.31 5.91
CA ARG A 74 -3.41 7.76 5.99
C ARG A 74 -4.19 8.28 7.18
N ASN A 75 -3.54 9.02 8.09
CA ASN A 75 -4.18 9.84 9.11
C ASN A 75 -5.24 10.72 8.44
N THR A 76 -6.49 10.24 8.38
CA THR A 76 -7.64 10.95 7.83
C THR A 76 -8.31 11.82 8.91
N ALA A 77 -7.63 12.02 10.04
CA ALA A 77 -8.11 12.78 11.18
C ALA A 77 -8.04 14.32 11.01
N THR A 78 -7.56 14.84 9.88
CA THR A 78 -7.65 16.28 9.58
C THR A 78 -8.48 16.51 8.32
N GLY A 79 -9.80 16.52 8.51
CA GLY A 79 -10.69 17.21 7.59
C GLY A 79 -10.49 18.72 7.72
N GLY A 80 -10.38 19.40 6.58
CA GLY A 80 -10.37 20.87 6.48
C GLY A 80 -8.98 21.48 6.36
N ASP A 81 -8.44 21.56 5.14
CA ASP A 81 -8.41 22.82 4.40
C ASP A 81 -7.55 22.71 3.14
N ASN A 82 -8.08 23.27 2.06
CA ASN A 82 -7.39 23.46 0.80
C ASN A 82 -6.23 24.46 0.99
N ASN A 83 -5.17 24.27 0.20
CA ASN A 83 -3.92 25.04 0.12
C ASN A 83 -2.86 24.68 1.16
N SER A 84 -1.92 23.82 0.76
CA SER A 84 -0.50 23.98 1.10
C SER A 84 0.34 23.16 0.12
N SER A 85 0.88 23.84 -0.89
CA SER A 85 2.14 23.46 -1.49
C SER A 85 3.21 23.52 -0.41
N ASN A 86 3.49 22.41 0.24
CA ASN A 86 4.70 22.26 1.03
C ASN A 86 5.23 20.86 0.77
N HIS A 87 6.50 20.80 0.36
CA HIS A 87 7.31 19.60 0.33
C HIS A 87 7.12 18.86 1.65
N GLN A 88 6.29 17.82 1.60
CA GLN A 88 6.07 16.93 2.71
C GLN A 88 7.38 16.14 2.84
N GLU A 89 8.19 16.51 3.84
CA GLU A 89 9.43 15.79 4.15
C GLU A 89 9.13 14.29 4.19
N PRO A 90 10.02 13.45 3.62
CA PRO A 90 9.83 12.02 3.66
C PRO A 90 9.77 11.58 5.12
N ASN A 91 8.56 11.23 5.56
CA ASN A 91 8.20 10.39 6.69
C ASN A 91 9.28 10.26 7.77
N GLN A 92 9.17 11.04 8.85
CA GLN A 92 10.06 10.94 10.02
C GLN A 92 10.21 9.50 10.56
N TRP A 93 9.20 8.64 10.35
CA TRP A 93 9.31 7.22 10.69
C TRP A 93 10.28 6.45 9.80
N PHE A 94 10.42 6.80 8.51
CA PHE A 94 11.40 6.20 7.61
C PHE A 94 12.82 6.63 7.98
N LYS A 95 13.02 7.92 8.32
CA LYS A 95 14.29 8.39 8.91
C LYS A 95 14.60 7.66 10.21
N SER A 96 13.64 7.54 11.13
CA SER A 96 13.84 6.81 12.40
C SER A 96 14.09 5.31 12.21
N LEU A 97 13.46 4.65 11.23
CA LEU A 97 13.69 3.24 10.92
C LEU A 97 15.10 3.05 10.37
N VAL A 98 15.48 3.88 9.38
CA VAL A 98 16.82 3.89 8.77
C VAL A 98 17.90 4.22 9.81
N GLU A 99 17.66 5.20 10.69
CA GLU A 99 18.57 5.58 11.78
C GLU A 99 18.65 4.52 12.89
N SER A 100 17.58 3.74 13.12
CA SER A 100 17.58 2.65 14.11
C SER A 100 18.25 1.37 13.59
N GLN A 101 18.23 1.13 12.27
CA GLN A 101 18.83 -0.05 11.64
C GLN A 101 20.28 0.20 11.19
N ILE A 102 20.63 1.45 10.87
CA ILE A 102 22.02 1.86 10.70
C ILE A 102 22.57 2.12 12.09
N LEU A 103 23.06 1.07 12.77
CA LEU A 103 23.92 1.26 13.93
C LEU A 103 25.01 2.25 13.52
N ALA A 104 25.11 3.38 14.24
CA ALA A 104 26.30 4.21 14.20
C ALA A 104 27.50 3.27 14.33
N PRO A 105 28.50 3.35 13.44
CA PRO A 105 29.55 2.35 13.37
C PRO A 105 30.23 2.30 14.75
N ALA A 106 30.03 1.19 15.45
CA ALA A 106 30.52 0.99 16.82
C ALA A 106 32.06 1.08 16.92
N GLY A 107 32.75 1.24 15.78
CA GLY A 107 34.20 1.44 15.68
C GLY A 107 34.67 2.89 15.55
N SER A 108 33.81 3.92 15.46
CA SER A 108 34.28 5.30 15.29
C SER A 108 35.08 5.79 16.49
N GLU A 109 34.59 5.55 17.72
CA GLU A 109 35.28 5.95 18.95
C GLU A 109 36.61 5.20 19.14
N GLN A 110 36.68 3.93 18.73
CA GLN A 110 37.90 3.13 18.82
C GLN A 110 38.94 3.54 17.78
N LEU A 111 38.51 3.88 16.55
CA LEU A 111 39.38 4.45 15.52
C LEU A 111 39.89 5.84 15.91
N ASP A 112 39.06 6.67 16.54
CA ASP A 112 39.46 7.98 17.05
C ASP A 112 40.47 7.87 18.20
N GLN A 113 40.29 6.89 19.10
CA GLN A 113 41.26 6.59 20.17
C GLN A 113 42.60 6.06 19.61
N LEU A 114 42.57 5.20 18.58
CA LEU A 114 43.76 4.73 17.89
C LEU A 114 44.48 5.85 17.14
N HIS A 115 43.74 6.70 16.44
CA HIS A 115 44.26 7.88 15.76
C HIS A 115 44.93 8.84 16.75
N THR A 116 44.29 9.10 17.88
CA THR A 116 44.85 9.94 18.95
C THR A 116 46.12 9.33 19.55
N SER A 117 46.12 8.03 19.83
CA SER A 117 47.29 7.32 20.37
C SER A 117 48.47 7.32 19.38
N PHE A 118 48.19 7.12 18.10
CA PHE A 118 49.19 7.16 17.04
C PHE A 118 49.75 8.57 16.84
N THR A 119 48.88 9.58 16.84
CA THR A 119 49.26 11.00 16.73
C THR A 119 50.13 11.43 17.92
N THR A 120 49.79 11.01 19.14
CA THR A 120 50.61 11.25 20.34
C THR A 120 51.98 10.59 20.23
N LEU A 121 52.06 9.32 19.79
CA LEU A 121 53.32 8.60 19.62
C LEU A 121 54.25 9.26 18.58
N VAL A 122 53.68 9.73 17.46
CA VAL A 122 54.42 10.45 16.41
C VAL A 122 54.83 11.85 16.88
N ASN A 123 53.98 12.52 17.65
CA ASN A 123 54.27 13.82 18.25
C ASN A 123 55.38 13.74 19.30
N GLU A 124 55.40 12.71 20.15
CA GLU A 124 56.49 12.43 21.09
C GLU A 124 57.83 12.27 20.35
N TYR A 125 57.84 11.49 19.27
CA TYR A 125 59.03 11.32 18.43
C TYR A 125 59.49 12.62 17.75
N THR A 126 58.56 13.42 17.24
CA THR A 126 58.90 14.66 16.51
C THR A 126 59.32 15.80 17.44
N VAL A 127 58.70 15.94 18.61
CA VAL A 127 59.05 16.94 19.63
C VAL A 127 60.41 16.63 20.25
N GLU A 128 60.70 15.38 20.60
CA GLU A 128 62.00 15.01 21.17
C GLU A 128 63.16 15.14 20.17
N ARG A 129 62.90 15.04 18.86
CA ARG A 129 63.92 15.17 17.82
C ARG A 129 64.21 16.63 17.41
N THR A 130 63.28 17.55 17.67
CA THR A 130 63.39 18.96 17.30
C THR A 130 63.91 19.86 18.42
N GLN A 131 64.08 19.35 19.65
CA GLN A 131 64.67 20.12 20.74
C GLN A 131 66.20 20.23 20.62
N PRO A 132 66.78 21.44 20.70
CA PRO A 132 68.22 21.67 20.48
C PRO A 132 69.15 21.14 21.60
N HIS A 133 68.60 20.60 22.70
CA HIS A 133 69.35 20.04 23.84
C HIS A 133 68.99 18.58 24.18
N SER A 134 68.21 17.89 23.33
CA SER A 134 67.81 16.52 23.59
C SER A 134 68.98 15.54 23.36
N GLN A 135 69.23 14.70 24.36
CA GLN A 135 70.19 13.59 24.28
C GLN A 135 69.82 12.67 23.10
N LYS A 136 70.80 12.34 22.23
CA LYS A 136 70.58 11.38 21.14
C LYS A 136 69.95 10.11 21.71
N TRP A 137 68.80 9.74 21.17
CA TRP A 137 68.09 8.52 21.56
C TRP A 137 69.03 7.32 21.63
N SER A 138 68.92 6.57 22.72
CA SER A 138 69.64 5.30 22.85
C SER A 138 69.06 4.29 21.86
N HIS A 139 69.85 3.27 21.51
CA HIS A 139 69.36 2.14 20.71
C HIS A 139 68.11 1.48 21.34
N LEU A 140 68.02 1.49 22.68
CA LEU A 140 66.86 0.97 23.42
C LEU A 140 65.60 1.78 23.12
N ASN A 141 65.69 3.12 23.11
CA ASN A 141 64.56 4.01 22.84
C ASN A 141 64.02 3.84 21.42
N TYR A 142 64.91 3.70 20.43
CA TYR A 142 64.48 3.40 19.05
C TYR A 142 63.76 2.06 18.97
N THR A 143 64.30 1.03 19.62
CA THR A 143 63.70 -0.31 19.61
C THR A 143 62.31 -0.30 20.25
N GLU A 144 62.16 0.38 21.39
CA GLU A 144 60.89 0.51 22.09
C GLU A 144 59.86 1.32 21.29
N PHE A 145 60.27 2.42 20.66
CA PHE A 145 59.42 3.18 19.75
C PHE A 145 58.92 2.33 18.59
N TYR A 146 59.82 1.63 17.87
CA TYR A 146 59.41 0.79 16.73
C TYR A 146 58.49 -0.36 17.17
N GLN A 147 58.71 -0.95 18.34
CA GLN A 147 57.81 -1.96 18.90
C GLN A 147 56.41 -1.39 19.16
N ARG A 148 56.32 -0.22 19.79
CA ARG A 148 55.03 0.47 20.04
C ARG A 148 54.35 0.89 18.72
N PHE A 149 55.13 1.40 17.76
CA PHE A 149 54.65 1.80 16.44
C PHE A 149 54.09 0.62 15.64
N ILE A 150 54.82 -0.49 15.56
CA ILE A 150 54.37 -1.72 14.88
C ILE A 150 53.11 -2.25 15.55
N LYS A 151 53.06 -2.26 16.89
CA LYS A 151 51.87 -2.69 17.64
C LYS A 151 50.65 -1.82 17.35
N ALA A 152 50.83 -0.49 17.30
CA ALA A 152 49.75 0.45 16.96
C ALA A 152 49.24 0.27 15.53
N ILE A 153 50.14 0.04 14.56
CA ILE A 153 49.76 -0.29 13.17
C ILE A 153 48.99 -1.61 13.12
N GLN A 154 49.47 -2.66 13.79
CA GLN A 154 48.79 -3.96 13.82
C GLN A 154 47.37 -3.84 14.40
N GLN A 155 47.20 -3.09 15.50
CA GLN A 155 45.90 -2.83 16.08
C GLN A 155 44.99 -2.04 15.13
N SER A 156 45.50 -0.98 14.48
CA SER A 156 44.73 -0.21 13.51
C SER A 156 44.28 -1.05 12.31
N VAL A 157 45.16 -1.88 11.75
CA VAL A 157 44.82 -2.79 10.65
C VAL A 157 43.76 -3.81 11.08
N GLN A 158 43.87 -4.35 12.30
CA GLN A 158 42.88 -5.28 12.84
C GLN A 158 41.50 -4.61 13.02
N GLU A 159 41.45 -3.38 13.54
CA GLU A 159 40.18 -2.66 13.69
C GLU A 159 39.55 -2.29 12.35
N VAL A 160 40.35 -1.89 11.36
CA VAL A 160 39.85 -1.64 10.00
C VAL A 160 39.30 -2.93 9.38
N ALA A 161 39.97 -4.06 9.58
CA ALA A 161 39.50 -5.37 9.11
C ALA A 161 38.20 -5.80 9.80
N ASN A 162 38.10 -5.59 11.13
CA ASN A 162 36.88 -5.85 11.90
C ASN A 162 35.72 -4.98 11.39
N LEU A 163 35.95 -3.68 11.19
CA LEU A 163 34.94 -2.74 10.68
C LEU A 163 34.48 -3.13 9.27
N ALA A 164 35.42 -3.47 8.38
CA ALA A 164 35.09 -3.93 7.04
C ALA A 164 34.24 -5.22 7.06
N SER A 165 34.55 -6.16 7.97
CA SER A 165 33.74 -7.36 8.17
C SER A 165 32.35 -7.04 8.69
N GLN A 166 32.21 -6.11 9.65
CA GLN A 166 30.91 -5.68 10.17
C GLN A 166 30.06 -5.00 9.09
N HIS A 167 30.67 -4.13 8.28
CA HIS A 167 30.00 -3.52 7.12
C HIS A 167 29.57 -4.55 6.08
N GLY A 168 30.37 -5.59 5.84
CA GLY A 168 29.99 -6.71 4.98
C GLY A 168 28.71 -7.41 5.46
N ILE A 169 28.66 -7.78 6.75
CA ILE A 169 27.49 -8.41 7.36
C ILE A 169 26.26 -7.49 7.28
N MET A 170 26.44 -6.20 7.52
CA MET A 170 25.37 -5.21 7.42
C MET A 170 24.83 -5.08 5.98
N ALA A 171 25.71 -5.02 4.99
CA ALA A 171 25.34 -4.94 3.58
C ALA A 171 24.57 -6.20 3.12
N ASP A 172 24.99 -7.38 3.56
CA ASP A 172 24.29 -8.63 3.31
C ASP A 172 22.90 -8.64 3.95
N THR A 173 22.81 -8.18 5.21
CA THR A 173 21.54 -8.08 5.95
C THR A 173 20.57 -7.13 5.25
N LEU A 174 21.02 -5.93 4.86
CA LEU A 174 20.21 -4.96 4.14
C LEU A 174 19.73 -5.49 2.78
N THR A 175 20.61 -6.19 2.05
CA THR A 175 20.26 -6.79 0.76
C THR A 175 19.18 -7.86 0.94
N GLN A 176 19.28 -8.67 2.00
CA GLN A 176 18.25 -9.63 2.35
C GLN A 176 16.93 -8.96 2.74
N GLU A 177 16.95 -7.93 3.58
CA GLU A 177 15.74 -7.17 3.96
C GLU A 177 15.06 -6.55 2.74
N LEU A 178 15.82 -5.89 1.85
CA LEU A 178 15.30 -5.31 0.61
C LEU A 178 14.65 -6.36 -0.29
N LYS A 179 15.26 -7.55 -0.41
CA LYS A 179 14.69 -8.67 -1.19
C LYS A 179 13.35 -9.14 -0.61
N MET A 180 13.24 -9.18 0.71
CA MET A 180 12.03 -9.62 1.41
C MET A 180 10.94 -8.55 1.33
N GLN A 181 11.29 -7.28 1.49
CA GLN A 181 10.38 -6.14 1.27
C GLN A 181 9.89 -6.09 -0.18
N ALA A 182 10.74 -6.35 -1.18
CA ALA A 182 10.33 -6.46 -2.57
C ALA A 182 9.32 -7.60 -2.79
N THR A 183 9.52 -8.73 -2.11
CA THR A 183 8.56 -9.85 -2.11
C THR A 183 7.23 -9.43 -1.49
N ALA A 184 7.27 -8.72 -0.36
CA ALA A 184 6.08 -8.18 0.30
C ALA A 184 5.31 -7.22 -0.62
N LEU A 185 6.01 -6.24 -1.21
CA LEU A 185 5.44 -5.30 -2.17
C LEU A 185 4.80 -6.04 -3.35
N ASN A 186 5.46 -7.08 -3.86
CA ASN A 186 4.93 -7.86 -4.98
C ASN A 186 3.61 -8.54 -4.66
N ALA A 187 3.49 -9.12 -3.46
CA ALA A 187 2.25 -9.72 -2.99
C ALA A 187 1.15 -8.66 -2.76
N ALA A 188 1.49 -7.50 -2.19
CA ALA A 188 0.54 -6.40 -2.03
C ALA A 188 -0.01 -5.90 -3.38
N LEU A 189 0.85 -5.74 -4.37
CA LEU A 189 0.43 -5.36 -5.73
C LEU A 189 -0.44 -6.44 -6.39
N SER A 190 -0.13 -7.73 -6.19
CA SER A 190 -0.97 -8.82 -6.68
C SER A 190 -2.35 -8.84 -5.99
N ASN A 191 -2.39 -8.57 -4.68
CA ASN A 191 -3.63 -8.40 -3.94
C ASN A 191 -4.48 -7.26 -4.52
N LEU A 192 -3.86 -6.12 -4.78
CA LEU A 192 -4.51 -4.95 -5.36
C LEU A 192 -5.08 -5.26 -6.76
N ASP A 193 -4.32 -5.92 -7.63
CA ASP A 193 -4.78 -6.32 -8.97
C ASP A 193 -5.99 -7.26 -8.91
N ASN A 194 -5.97 -8.24 -8.00
CA ASN A 194 -7.11 -9.13 -7.77
C ASN A 194 -8.35 -8.38 -7.27
N HIS A 195 -8.17 -7.41 -6.37
CA HIS A 195 -9.26 -6.56 -5.90
C HIS A 195 -9.83 -5.67 -7.01
N ILE A 196 -8.98 -5.09 -7.86
CA ILE A 196 -9.40 -4.27 -9.00
C ILE A 196 -10.21 -5.10 -9.98
N LYS A 197 -9.73 -6.30 -10.37
CA LYS A 197 -10.45 -7.21 -11.26
C LYS A 197 -11.81 -7.61 -10.70
N THR A 198 -11.85 -8.04 -9.44
CA THR A 198 -13.09 -8.45 -8.77
C THR A 198 -14.09 -7.29 -8.69
N THR A 199 -13.61 -6.09 -8.35
CA THR A 199 -14.46 -4.89 -8.27
C THR A 199 -14.97 -4.50 -9.66
N TYR A 200 -14.13 -4.62 -10.69
CA TYR A 200 -14.50 -4.35 -12.08
C TYR A 200 -15.58 -5.29 -12.58
N ASP A 201 -15.46 -6.59 -12.27
CA ASP A 201 -16.49 -7.59 -12.61
C ASP A 201 -17.82 -7.32 -11.91
N HIS A 202 -17.79 -6.98 -10.63
CA HIS A 202 -18.99 -6.58 -9.89
C HIS A 202 -19.60 -5.30 -10.48
N GLN A 203 -18.78 -4.33 -10.87
CA GLN A 203 -19.25 -3.11 -11.52
C GLN A 203 -19.88 -3.40 -12.88
N ASN A 204 -19.29 -4.28 -13.70
CA ASN A 204 -19.88 -4.69 -14.97
C ASN A 204 -21.22 -5.39 -14.79
N LYS A 205 -21.34 -6.23 -13.76
CA LYS A 205 -22.62 -6.87 -13.40
C LYS A 205 -23.66 -5.81 -12.98
N PHE A 206 -23.25 -4.86 -12.15
CA PHE A 206 -24.11 -3.74 -11.74
C PHE A 206 -24.56 -2.92 -12.96
N ASP A 207 -23.64 -2.53 -13.85
CA ASP A 207 -23.94 -1.75 -15.04
C ASP A 207 -24.94 -2.46 -15.97
N ARG A 208 -24.77 -3.78 -16.19
CA ARG A 208 -25.73 -4.59 -16.95
C ARG A 208 -27.13 -4.58 -16.33
N ILE A 209 -27.22 -4.67 -15.00
CA ILE A 209 -28.50 -4.61 -14.28
C ILE A 209 -29.09 -3.20 -14.38
N ALA A 210 -28.29 -2.17 -14.14
CA ALA A 210 -28.70 -0.78 -14.22
C ALA A 210 -29.23 -0.44 -15.62
N LYS A 211 -28.51 -0.80 -16.69
CA LYS A 211 -28.95 -0.60 -18.08
C LYS A 211 -30.26 -1.33 -18.38
N ARG A 212 -30.46 -2.55 -17.84
CA ARG A 212 -31.71 -3.29 -17.99
C ARG A 212 -32.88 -2.59 -17.30
N GLU A 213 -32.71 -2.16 -16.05
CA GLU A 213 -33.76 -1.47 -15.30
C GLU A 213 -34.07 -0.09 -15.90
N LEU A 214 -33.05 0.66 -16.33
CA LEU A 214 -33.23 1.91 -17.08
C LEU A 214 -34.02 1.67 -18.37
N GLY A 215 -33.73 0.60 -19.11
CA GLY A 215 -34.49 0.21 -20.29
C GLY A 215 -35.97 -0.08 -20.01
N LYS A 216 -36.29 -0.69 -18.86
CA LYS A 216 -37.68 -0.90 -18.41
C LYS A 216 -38.36 0.43 -18.08
N HIS A 217 -37.70 1.32 -17.34
CA HIS A 217 -38.24 2.62 -16.99
C HIS A 217 -38.56 3.45 -18.24
N THR A 218 -37.64 3.49 -19.21
CA THR A 218 -37.86 4.16 -20.50
C THR A 218 -39.08 3.59 -21.24
N ARG A 219 -39.27 2.27 -21.22
CA ARG A 219 -40.45 1.62 -21.81
C ARG A 219 -41.73 2.02 -21.08
N TRP A 220 -41.75 2.02 -19.75
CA TRP A 220 -42.91 2.41 -18.95
C TRP A 220 -43.29 3.87 -19.15
N THR A 221 -42.33 4.78 -19.14
CA THR A 221 -42.59 6.20 -19.42
C THR A 221 -43.21 6.38 -20.81
N ARG A 222 -42.72 5.65 -21.82
CA ARG A 222 -43.31 5.69 -23.17
C ARG A 222 -44.72 5.08 -23.23
N LEU A 223 -45.00 4.02 -22.46
CA LEU A 223 -46.34 3.43 -22.40
C LEU A 223 -47.33 4.41 -21.79
N VAL A 224 -46.96 5.08 -20.70
CA VAL A 224 -47.80 6.15 -20.11
C VAL A 224 -48.11 7.23 -21.14
N ASP A 225 -47.12 7.63 -21.94
CA ASP A 225 -47.34 8.63 -23.01
C ASP A 225 -48.28 8.15 -24.10
N ASN A 226 -48.12 6.89 -24.52
CA ASN A 226 -49.03 6.27 -25.47
C ASN A 226 -50.45 6.18 -24.91
N ASP A 227 -50.61 5.75 -23.66
CA ASP A 227 -51.91 5.59 -23.01
C ASP A 227 -52.61 6.94 -22.84
N LEU A 228 -51.88 7.99 -22.41
CA LEU A 228 -52.37 9.35 -22.37
C LEU A 228 -52.80 9.83 -23.76
N SER A 229 -52.01 9.58 -24.81
CA SER A 229 -52.36 9.96 -26.17
C SER A 229 -53.59 9.20 -26.70
N PHE A 230 -53.74 7.94 -26.33
CA PHE A 230 -54.88 7.11 -26.70
C PHE A 230 -56.16 7.58 -26.00
N MET A 231 -56.09 7.93 -24.72
CA MET A 231 -57.22 8.51 -23.98
C MET A 231 -57.69 9.85 -24.57
N HIS A 232 -56.79 10.64 -25.18
CA HIS A 232 -57.18 11.85 -25.93
C HIS A 232 -57.95 11.56 -27.22
N GLN A 233 -57.87 10.36 -27.77
CA GLN A 233 -58.52 9.99 -29.04
C GLN A 233 -59.90 9.36 -28.85
N ILE A 234 -60.21 8.87 -27.66
CA ILE A 234 -61.50 8.24 -27.37
C ILE A 234 -62.54 9.31 -27.04
N LYS A 235 -63.46 9.55 -27.98
CA LYS A 235 -64.63 10.41 -27.74
C LYS A 235 -65.64 9.68 -26.87
N LEU A 236 -66.12 10.33 -25.80
CA LEU A 236 -67.13 9.73 -24.94
C LEU A 236 -68.51 9.70 -25.63
N HIS A 237 -69.26 8.63 -25.39
CA HIS A 237 -70.64 8.54 -25.85
C HIS A 237 -71.52 9.57 -25.12
N SER A 238 -72.52 10.13 -25.81
CA SER A 238 -73.38 11.19 -25.28
C SER A 238 -74.14 10.78 -24.01
N GLU A 239 -74.55 9.52 -23.90
CA GLU A 239 -75.24 8.99 -22.71
C GLU A 239 -74.32 8.88 -21.48
N ILE A 240 -73.02 8.69 -21.68
CA ILE A 240 -72.04 8.65 -20.59
C ILE A 240 -71.71 10.08 -20.16
N GLN A 241 -71.64 11.01 -21.12
CA GLN A 241 -71.43 12.43 -20.84
C GLN A 241 -72.55 13.03 -19.98
N THR A 242 -73.81 12.65 -20.23
CA THR A 242 -74.96 13.11 -19.42
C THR A 242 -74.98 12.50 -18.02
N GLN A 243 -74.45 11.29 -17.84
CA GLN A 243 -74.37 10.64 -16.52
C GLN A 243 -73.26 11.21 -15.63
N ILE A 244 -72.17 11.72 -16.21
CA ILE A 244 -71.00 12.22 -15.47
C ILE A 244 -70.98 13.76 -15.39
N ASP A 245 -71.99 14.45 -15.95
CA ASP A 245 -72.09 15.92 -16.00
C ASP A 245 -70.85 16.59 -16.64
N ILE A 246 -70.37 15.99 -17.73
CA ILE A 246 -69.19 16.47 -18.48
C ILE A 246 -69.65 17.17 -19.77
N ARG A 247 -68.88 18.17 -20.22
CA ARG A 247 -69.18 18.97 -21.42
C ARG A 247 -69.46 18.08 -22.66
N PRO A 248 -70.43 18.47 -23.51
CA PRO A 248 -70.72 17.76 -24.75
C PRO A 248 -69.49 17.69 -25.66
N GLY A 249 -69.17 16.49 -26.16
CA GLY A 249 -68.01 16.29 -27.02
C GLY A 249 -66.67 16.07 -26.29
N ALA A 250 -66.71 15.86 -24.96
CA ALA A 250 -65.54 15.48 -24.18
C ALA A 250 -64.95 14.11 -24.57
N TYR A 251 -63.65 14.00 -24.35
CA TYR A 251 -62.86 12.79 -24.55
C TYR A 251 -62.60 12.09 -23.21
N LEU A 252 -62.21 10.82 -23.26
CA LEU A 252 -61.96 10.02 -22.06
C LEU A 252 -60.91 10.66 -21.13
N ILE A 253 -59.91 11.35 -21.71
CA ILE A 253 -58.90 12.10 -20.96
C ILE A 253 -59.50 13.17 -20.02
N ASP A 254 -60.63 13.78 -20.41
CA ASP A 254 -61.26 14.89 -19.67
C ASP A 254 -61.89 14.42 -18.35
N CYS A 255 -62.08 13.10 -18.19
CA CYS A 255 -62.53 12.48 -16.94
C CYS A 255 -61.43 12.37 -15.88
N PHE A 256 -60.17 12.62 -16.24
CA PHE A 256 -59.02 12.42 -15.35
C PHE A 256 -58.30 13.75 -15.03
N SER A 257 -57.82 13.88 -13.79
CA SER A 257 -56.94 14.99 -13.41
C SER A 257 -55.53 14.73 -13.92
N LEU A 258 -55.06 15.49 -14.91
CA LEU A 258 -53.73 15.31 -15.53
C LEU A 258 -52.58 15.91 -14.71
N ALA A 259 -52.85 16.94 -13.90
CA ALA A 259 -51.79 17.67 -13.18
C ALA A 259 -50.95 16.80 -12.21
N PRO A 260 -51.52 15.86 -11.43
CA PRO A 260 -50.74 14.93 -10.61
C PRO A 260 -49.89 13.97 -11.45
N TRP A 261 -50.38 13.56 -12.62
CA TRP A 261 -49.68 12.63 -13.52
C TRP A 261 -48.48 13.30 -14.19
N ASP A 262 -48.64 14.53 -14.68
CA ASP A 262 -47.53 15.30 -15.24
C ASP A 262 -46.43 15.55 -14.21
N SER A 263 -46.81 15.95 -12.99
CA SER A 263 -45.86 16.14 -11.88
C SER A 263 -45.11 14.85 -11.54
N ALA A 264 -45.82 13.72 -11.44
CA ALA A 264 -45.22 12.42 -11.17
C ALA A 264 -44.26 11.98 -12.30
N LYS A 265 -44.65 12.20 -13.56
CA LYS A 265 -43.82 11.92 -14.74
C LYS A 265 -42.56 12.76 -14.75
N THR A 266 -42.66 14.08 -14.56
CA THR A 266 -41.48 14.97 -14.50
C THR A 266 -40.52 14.57 -13.39
N ARG A 267 -41.05 14.21 -12.20
CA ARG A 267 -40.22 13.72 -11.09
C ARG A 267 -39.51 12.42 -11.44
N LEU A 268 -40.22 11.46 -12.04
CA LEU A 268 -39.67 10.17 -12.42
C LEU A 268 -38.60 10.31 -13.53
N GLN A 269 -38.82 11.19 -14.50
CA GLN A 269 -37.83 11.54 -15.52
C GLN A 269 -36.58 12.16 -14.90
N LYS A 270 -36.73 13.09 -13.96
CA LYS A 270 -35.60 13.72 -13.27
C LYS A 270 -34.75 12.73 -12.48
N GLU A 271 -35.40 11.81 -11.75
CA GLU A 271 -34.68 10.74 -11.02
C GLU A 271 -34.03 9.74 -11.98
N TYR A 272 -34.67 9.43 -13.10
CA TYR A 272 -34.08 8.62 -14.18
C TYR A 272 -32.80 9.27 -14.74
N ASP A 273 -32.85 10.54 -15.13
CA ASP A 273 -31.70 11.27 -15.68
C ASP A 273 -30.56 11.39 -14.67
N ARG A 274 -30.91 11.54 -13.37
CA ARG A 274 -29.94 11.55 -12.28
C ARG A 274 -29.27 10.19 -12.11
N LEU A 275 -30.05 9.11 -12.11
CA LEU A 275 -29.53 7.75 -11.99
C LEU A 275 -28.63 7.40 -13.17
N GLN A 276 -29.07 7.70 -14.41
CA GLN A 276 -28.30 7.46 -15.62
C GLN A 276 -26.94 8.19 -15.58
N ARG A 277 -26.92 9.47 -15.20
CA ARG A 277 -25.67 10.24 -15.06
C ARG A 277 -24.74 9.63 -14.02
N LYS A 278 -25.26 9.25 -12.86
CA LYS A 278 -24.45 8.63 -11.80
C LYS A 278 -23.88 7.27 -12.23
N THR A 279 -24.68 6.44 -12.89
CA THR A 279 -24.23 5.14 -13.41
C THR A 279 -23.09 5.32 -14.42
N ASN A 280 -23.23 6.26 -15.36
CA ASN A 280 -22.18 6.57 -16.34
C ASN A 280 -20.91 7.10 -15.66
N GLN A 281 -21.04 8.00 -14.68
CA GLN A 281 -19.89 8.54 -13.95
C GLN A 281 -19.12 7.45 -13.19
N VAL A 282 -19.81 6.48 -12.58
CA VAL A 282 -19.16 5.36 -11.90
C VAL A 282 -18.47 4.45 -12.91
N HIS A 283 -19.10 4.19 -14.06
CA HIS A 283 -18.50 3.41 -15.15
C HIS A 283 -17.21 4.05 -15.66
N GLU A 284 -17.23 5.35 -16.01
CA GLU A 284 -16.05 6.08 -16.50
C GLU A 284 -14.90 6.08 -15.48
N ARG A 285 -15.22 6.29 -14.19
CA ARG A 285 -14.22 6.23 -13.11
C ARG A 285 -13.61 4.84 -13.01
N MET A 286 -14.43 3.79 -13.08
CA MET A 286 -13.95 2.43 -12.97
C MET A 286 -13.08 2.02 -14.17
N ASP A 287 -13.46 2.43 -15.38
CA ASP A 287 -12.66 2.18 -16.59
C ASP A 287 -11.31 2.89 -16.50
N THR A 288 -11.28 4.13 -15.98
CA THR A 288 -10.04 4.87 -15.76
C THR A 288 -9.13 4.14 -14.76
N ILE A 289 -9.67 3.68 -13.63
CA ILE A 289 -8.91 2.92 -12.62
C ILE A 289 -8.37 1.63 -13.23
N TYR A 290 -9.20 0.90 -13.98
CA TYR A 290 -8.79 -0.35 -14.62
C TYR A 290 -7.69 -0.12 -15.65
N GLN A 291 -7.80 0.90 -16.50
CA GLN A 291 -6.76 1.26 -17.49
C GLN A 291 -5.44 1.67 -16.83
N GLN A 292 -5.50 2.48 -15.77
CA GLN A 292 -4.32 2.86 -14.99
C GLN A 292 -3.65 1.62 -14.38
N SER A 293 -4.45 0.72 -13.79
CA SER A 293 -3.95 -0.55 -13.25
C SER A 293 -3.27 -1.39 -14.32
N THR A 294 -3.90 -1.59 -15.48
CA THR A 294 -3.31 -2.38 -16.58
C THR A 294 -2.01 -1.76 -17.09
N ASN A 295 -1.93 -0.43 -17.20
CA ASN A 295 -0.73 0.26 -17.64
C ASN A 295 0.41 0.12 -16.64
N THR A 296 0.13 0.23 -15.34
CA THR A 296 1.13 -0.02 -14.29
C THR A 296 1.62 -1.47 -14.30
N ASN A 297 0.75 -2.44 -14.62
CA ASN A 297 1.12 -3.85 -14.70
C ASN A 297 2.00 -4.15 -15.92
N VAL A 298 1.73 -3.50 -17.07
CA VAL A 298 2.58 -3.61 -18.28
C VAL A 298 3.98 -3.03 -18.03
N GLN A 299 4.07 -1.86 -17.38
CA GLN A 299 5.37 -1.29 -16.99
C GLN A 299 6.14 -2.21 -16.03
N ARG A 300 5.43 -2.89 -15.12
CA ARG A 300 6.02 -3.84 -14.17
C ARG A 300 6.63 -5.07 -14.85
N THR A 301 5.94 -5.68 -15.82
CA THR A 301 6.52 -6.79 -16.61
C THR A 301 7.78 -6.40 -17.39
N GLY A 302 7.90 -5.13 -17.79
CA GLY A 302 9.11 -4.59 -18.40
C GLY A 302 10.25 -4.35 -17.39
N SER A 303 9.94 -3.92 -16.17
CA SER A 303 10.92 -3.70 -15.09
C SER A 303 11.39 -5.00 -14.42
N ASP A 304 10.54 -6.02 -14.27
CA ASP A 304 10.93 -7.33 -13.74
C ASP A 304 11.93 -8.06 -14.66
N ALA A 305 11.88 -7.79 -15.97
CA ALA A 305 12.90 -8.25 -16.93
C ALA A 305 14.27 -7.57 -16.72
N VAL A 306 14.30 -6.38 -16.11
CA VAL A 306 15.53 -5.68 -15.74
C VAL A 306 16.07 -6.17 -14.41
N VAL A 307 15.22 -6.38 -13.40
CA VAL A 307 15.65 -6.88 -12.07
C VAL A 307 16.21 -8.31 -12.16
N ASN A 308 15.62 -9.17 -13.00
CA ASN A 308 16.15 -10.52 -13.23
C ASN A 308 17.51 -10.54 -13.97
N LYS A 309 17.94 -9.43 -14.58
CA LYS A 309 19.28 -9.33 -15.20
C LYS A 309 20.41 -9.03 -14.21
N TRP A 310 20.09 -8.62 -12.99
CA TRP A 310 21.07 -8.41 -11.91
C TRP A 310 21.29 -9.67 -11.04
N CYS A 311 20.65 -10.78 -11.40
CA CYS A 311 20.88 -12.10 -10.82
C CYS A 311 21.81 -12.93 -11.70
N TRP A 312 23.05 -12.47 -11.91
CA TRP A 312 24.19 -13.29 -12.33
C TRP A 312 25.46 -12.79 -11.64
#